data_AF-A0A1Z4I856-F1
#
_entry.id   AF-A0A1Z4I856-F1
#
_cell.length_a   1.000
_cell.length_b   1.000
_cell.length_c   1.000
_cell.angle_alpha   90.00
_cell.angle_beta   90.00
_cell.angle_gamma   90.00
#
_symmetry.space_group_name_H-M   'P 1'
#
loop_
_entity.id
_entity.type
_entity.pdbx_description
1 polymer ?
#
loop_
_entity_poly.entity_id
_entity_poly.type
_entity_poly.pdbx_seq_one_letter_code
_entity_poly.pdbx_strand_id
1 'polypeptide(L)' 'MTALTLNLNSVIKLTREQFYQLCIENPDLKLERNAQGELIIMPLVCFHKFS' A
#
# COMPACT_ATOMS: atom_id res chain seq x y z
N MET A 1 1.38 15.07 -4.60
CA MET A 1 1.56 13.77 -3.93
C MET A 1 1.27 12.69 -4.95
N THR A 2 2.21 11.77 -5.17
CA THR A 2 2.15 10.79 -6.26
C THR A 2 1.88 9.43 -5.64
N ALA A 3 0.84 8.72 -6.12
CA ALA A 3 0.65 7.33 -5.77
C ALA A 3 1.78 6.50 -6.36
N LEU A 4 2.39 5.63 -5.55
CA LEU A 4 3.44 4.74 -6.01
C LEU A 4 2.83 3.38 -6.28
N THR A 5 2.94 2.90 -7.52
CA THR A 5 2.50 1.55 -7.90
C THR A 5 3.71 0.63 -8.00
N LEU A 6 3.69 -0.46 -7.25
CA LEU A 6 4.69 -1.50 -7.26
C LEU A 6 4.12 -2.75 -7.93
N ASN A 7 4.73 -3.16 -9.04
CA ASN A 7 4.43 -4.43 -9.67
C ASN A 7 5.30 -5.52 -9.02
N LEU A 8 4.68 -6.29 -8.12
CA LEU A 8 5.35 -7.36 -7.40
C LEU A 8 5.21 -8.72 -8.10
N ASN A 9 4.43 -8.82 -9.19
CA ASN A 9 4.13 -10.11 -9.83
C ASN A 9 5.38 -10.85 -10.32
N SER A 10 6.45 -10.14 -10.67
CA SER A 10 7.72 -10.76 -11.10
C SER A 10 8.59 -11.26 -9.94
N VAL A 11 8.34 -10.79 -8.71
CA VAL A 11 9.14 -11.11 -7.52
C VAL A 11 8.38 -12.06 -6.61
N ILE A 12 7.12 -11.75 -6.31
CA ILE A 12 6.28 -12.49 -5.38
C ILE A 12 4.80 -12.28 -5.68
N LYS A 13 4.02 -13.37 -5.66
CA LYS A 13 2.56 -13.26 -5.63
C LYS A 13 2.12 -12.90 -4.22
N LEU A 14 1.73 -11.65 -4.02
CA LEU A 14 1.21 -11.16 -2.74
C LEU A 14 -0.08 -11.92 -2.38
N THR A 15 -0.02 -12.82 -1.42
CA THR A 15 -1.22 -13.51 -0.91
C THR A 15 -2.05 -12.56 -0.05
N ARG A 16 -3.30 -12.92 0.26
CA ARG A 16 -4.14 -12.08 1.13
C ARG A 16 -3.52 -11.90 2.51
N GLU A 17 -2.91 -12.95 3.05
CA GLU A 17 -2.28 -12.93 4.38
C GLU A 17 -1.06 -12.00 4.40
N GLN A 18 -0.20 -12.07 3.39
CA GLN A 18 0.96 -11.17 3.28
C GLN A 18 0.52 -9.71 3.10
N PHE A 19 -0.49 -9.46 2.26
CA PHE A 19 -1.06 -8.12 2.10
C PHE A 19 -1.62 -7.60 3.43
N TYR A 20 -2.34 -8.44 4.16
CA TYR A 20 -2.93 -8.07 5.44
C TYR A 20 -1.86 -7.75 6.50
N GLN A 21 -0.79 -8.55 6.58
CA GLN A 21 0.35 -8.25 7.43
C GLN A 21 1.00 -6.92 7.04
N LEU A 22 1.15 -6.66 5.73
CA LEU A 22 1.71 -5.40 5.23
C LEU A 22 0.91 -4.19 5.73
N CYS A 23 -0.42 -4.30 5.75
CA CYS A 23 -1.31 -3.26 6.28
C CYS A 23 -1.16 -3.06 7.79
N ILE A 24 -0.98 -4.14 8.56
CA ILE A 24 -0.79 -4.05 10.01
C ILE A 24 0.55 -3.39 10.36
N GLU A 25 1.61 -3.76 9.64
CA GLU A 25 2.96 -3.22 9.87
C GLU A 25 3.09 -1.75 9.43
N ASN A 26 2.21 -1.26 8.54
CA ASN A 26 2.25 0.10 8.00
C ASN A 26 0.89 0.80 8.17
N PRO A 27 0.45 1.07 9.41
CA PRO A 27 -0.88 1.65 9.67
C PRO A 27 -1.02 3.09 9.14
N ASP A 28 0.10 3.81 9.00
CA ASP A 28 0.16 5.18 8.48
C ASP A 28 0.17 5.25 6.93
N LEU A 29 0.11 4.11 6.24
CA LEU A 29 0.06 4.05 4.77
C LEU A 29 -1.28 3.51 4.31
N LYS A 30 -1.82 4.09 3.23
CA LYS A 30 -2.98 3.52 2.55
C LYS A 30 -2.48 2.57 1.48
N LEU A 31 -2.57 1.28 1.77
CA LEU A 31 -2.17 0.20 0.88
C LEU A 31 -3.39 -0.37 0.16
N GLU A 32 -3.33 -0.46 -1.16
CA GLU A 32 -4.39 -1.04 -2.00
C GLU A 32 -3.79 -2.07 -2.96
N ARG A 33 -4.51 -3.16 -3.22
CA ARG A 33 -4.12 -4.15 -4.22
C ARG A 33 -5.13 -4.18 -5.36
N ASN A 34 -4.68 -3.89 -6.58
CA ASN A 34 -5.55 -3.87 -7.74
C ASN A 34 -5.84 -5.28 -8.28
N ALA A 35 -6.74 -5.38 -9.27
CA ALA A 35 -7.12 -6.64 -9.91
C ALA A 35 -5.94 -7.31 -10.66
N GLN A 36 -4.94 -6.53 -11.06
CA GLN A 36 -3.70 -7.00 -11.69
C GLN A 36 -2.68 -7.56 -10.68
N GLY A 37 -2.95 -7.46 -9.38
CA GLY A 37 -2.05 -7.92 -8.32
C GLY A 37 -0.92 -6.94 -7.98
N GLU A 38 -1.02 -5.71 -8.46
CA GLU A 38 -0.07 -4.64 -8.14
C GLU A 38 -0.44 -3.99 -6.81
N LEU A 39 0.59 -3.57 -6.08
CA LEU A 39 0.45 -2.87 -4.81
C LEU A 39 0.52 -1.36 -5.05
N ILE A 40 -0.53 -0.65 -4.69
CA ILE A 40 -0.63 0.80 -4.76
C ILE A 40 -0.41 1.34 -3.35
N ILE A 41 0.61 2.17 -3.20
CA ILE A 41 0.93 2.86 -1.95
C ILE A 41 0.50 4.31 -2.12
N MET A 42 -0.52 4.67 -1.35
CA MET A 42 -0.97 6.05 -1.22
C MET A 42 -0.46 6.61 0.12
N PRO A 43 0.21 7.78 0.10
CA PRO A 43 0.50 8.46 1.35
C PRO A 43 -0.82 8.83 2.03
N LEU A 44 -1.02 8.42 3.29
CA LEU A 44 -2.09 9.02 4.09
C LEU A 44 -1.69 10.47 4.31
N VAL A 45 -2.55 11.39 3.87
CA VAL A 45 -2.44 12.79 4.26
C VAL A 45 -2.86 12.90 5.72
N CYS A 46 -1.92 12.74 6.64
CA CYS A 46 -2.06 13.33 7.96
C CYS A 46 -2.05 14.86 7.77
N PHE A 47 -3.23 15.46 7.55
CA PHE A 47 -3.48 16.88 7.77
C PHE A 47 -3.27 17.16 9.27
N HIS A 48 -2.02 17.19 9.72
CA HIS A 48 -1.64 17.70 11.04
C HIS A 48 -0.64 18.83 10.87
N LYS A 49 -1.12 19.92 10.27
CA LYS A 49 -0.75 21.28 10.63
C LYS A 49 -1.85 22.26 10.19
N PHE A 50 -3.00 22.17 10.87
CA PHE A 50 -3.66 23.39 11.30
C PHE A 50 -3.22 23.59 12.76
N SER A 51 -2.09 24.27 12.94
CA SER A 51 -1.70 24.93 14.17
C SER A 51 -1.09 26.27 13.82
#